data_AF-A0A8I1RQ58-F1
#
_entry.id   AF-A0A8I1RQ58-F1
#
_cell.length_a   1.000
_cell.length_b   1.000
_cell.length_c   1.000
_cell.angle_alpha   90.00
_cell.angle_beta   90.00
_cell.angle_gamma   90.00
#
_symmetry.space_group_name_H-M   'P 1'
#
loop_
_entity.id
_entity.type
_entity.pdbx_description
1 polymer ?
#
loop_
_entity_poly.entity_id
_entity_poly.type
_entity_poly.pdbx_seq_one_letter_code
_entity_poly.pdbx_strand_id
1 'polypeptide(L)' 'MKVTIKDLSVDMEIKNNGVELDVYSPDGSSHYGDLVVTKAGLVWCKGKTSRANGTKIKWDKFIEWAEGQ' A
#
# COMPACT_ATOMS: atom_id res chain seq x y z
N MET A 1 28.06 3.80 -14.09
CA MET A 1 27.69 4.99 -13.29
C MET A 1 26.32 4.71 -12.68
N LYS A 2 26.20 4.61 -11.35
CA LYS A 2 24.93 4.29 -10.67
C LYS A 2 24.39 5.58 -10.07
N VAL A 3 23.23 6.02 -10.56
CA VAL A 3 22.53 7.21 -10.11
C VAL A 3 21.28 6.73 -9.38
N THR A 4 21.07 7.19 -8.15
CA THR A 4 19.91 6.83 -7.32
C THR A 4 19.27 8.08 -6.79
N ILE A 5 17.96 8.06 -6.62
CA ILE A 5 17.23 9.13 -5.96
C ILE A 5 17.66 9.13 -4.49
N LYS A 6 18.20 10.27 -4.03
CA LYS A 6 18.70 10.44 -2.65
C LYS A 6 17.58 10.81 -1.68
N ASP A 7 16.56 11.51 -2.17
CA ASP A 7 15.38 11.94 -1.43
C ASP A 7 14.25 12.23 -2.43
N LEU A 8 13.03 11.78 -2.12
CA LEU A 8 11.82 12.00 -2.90
C LEU A 8 10.69 12.38 -1.94
N SER A 9 10.80 13.57 -1.36
CA SER A 9 9.74 14.17 -0.55
C SER A 9 8.76 14.90 -1.48
N VAL A 10 7.56 14.34 -1.69
CA VAL A 10 6.53 14.92 -2.57
C VAL A 10 5.18 14.89 -1.86
N ASP A 11 4.55 16.05 -1.72
CA ASP A 11 3.15 16.14 -1.30
C ASP A 11 2.25 15.79 -2.50
N MET A 12 1.87 14.52 -2.61
CA MET A 12 0.89 14.06 -3.60
C MET A 12 -0.46 13.77 -2.93
N GLU A 13 -1.50 14.45 -3.39
CA GLU A 13 -2.87 14.07 -3.06
C GLU A 13 -3.19 12.69 -3.65
N ILE A 14 -3.65 11.75 -2.80
CA ILE A 14 -4.08 10.43 -3.25
C ILE A 14 -5.40 10.56 -4.01
N LYS A 15 -5.31 10.55 -5.34
CA LYS A 15 -6.45 10.57 -6.26
C LYS A 15 -7.12 9.19 -6.36
N ASN A 16 -8.16 9.07 -7.18
CA ASN A 16 -8.96 7.82 -7.30
C ASN A 16 -8.12 6.56 -7.62
N ASN A 17 -7.05 6.70 -8.42
CA ASN A 17 -6.19 5.58 -8.77
C ASN A 17 -5.25 5.17 -7.64
N GLY A 18 -5.04 6.02 -6.63
CA GLY A 18 -4.25 5.67 -5.46
C GLY A 18 -2.74 5.59 -5.69
N VAL A 19 -2.05 5.05 -4.68
CA VAL A 19 -0.64 4.67 -4.70
C VAL A 19 -0.55 3.20 -4.29
N GLU A 20 0.41 2.47 -4.84
CA GLU A 20 0.65 1.06 -4.55
C GLU A 20 1.99 0.90 -3.83
N LEU A 21 1.98 0.10 -2.78
CA LEU A 21 3.12 -0.17 -1.91
C LEU A 21 3.44 -1.66 -1.99
N ASP A 22 4.65 -2.01 -2.43
CA ASP A 22 5.11 -3.39 -2.35
C ASP A 22 5.54 -3.70 -0.91
N VAL A 23 4.89 -4.68 -0.28
CA VAL A 23 5.15 -5.04 1.12
C VAL A 23 5.95 -6.34 1.18
N TYR A 24 7.15 -6.25 1.73
CA TYR A 24 8.07 -7.36 1.91
C TYR A 24 8.29 -7.66 3.40
N SER A 25 8.87 -8.84 3.66
CA SER A 25 9.46 -9.16 4.95
C SER A 25 10.58 -8.16 5.31
N PRO A 26 10.90 -7.99 6.61
CA PRO A 26 11.92 -7.03 7.05
C PRO A 26 13.31 -7.24 6.43
N ASP A 27 13.64 -8.48 6.08
CA ASP A 27 14.89 -8.88 5.41
C ASP A 27 14.83 -8.77 3.87
N GLY A 28 13.67 -8.39 3.32
CA GLY A 28 13.42 -8.29 1.88
C GLY A 28 13.34 -9.62 1.13
N SER A 29 13.42 -10.76 1.83
CA SER A 29 13.50 -12.09 1.19
C SER A 29 12.16 -12.57 0.63
N SER A 30 11.05 -12.15 1.25
CA SER A 30 9.71 -12.64 0.95
C SER A 30 8.76 -11.49 0.65
N HIS A 31 8.11 -11.53 -0.51
CA HIS A 31 7.02 -10.61 -0.84
C HIS A 31 5.73 -11.06 -0.16
N TYR A 32 5.16 -10.22 0.71
CA TYR A 32 3.88 -10.49 1.36
C TYR A 32 2.70 -10.11 0.48
N GLY A 33 2.86 -9.09 -0.36
CA GLY A 33 1.83 -8.60 -1.27
C GLY A 33 1.90 -7.09 -1.46
N ASP A 34 0.89 -6.56 -2.13
CA ASP A 34 0.82 -5.15 -2.49
C ASP A 34 -0.31 -4.46 -1.72
N LEU A 35 -0.03 -3.31 -1.13
CA LEU A 35 -1.02 -2.47 -0.47
C LEU A 35 -1.33 -1.26 -1.34
N VAL A 36 -2.56 -1.20 -1.84
CA VAL A 36 -3.03 -0.07 -2.62
C VAL A 36 -3.79 0.90 -1.72
N VAL A 37 -3.30 2.12 -1.60
CA VAL A 37 -3.95 3.20 -0.86
C VAL A 37 -4.70 4.10 -1.83
N THR A 38 -6.01 4.23 -1.65
CA THR A 38 -6.89 5.04 -2.50
C THR A 38 -7.69 6.03 -1.65
N LYS A 39 -8.32 7.02 -2.31
CA LYS A 39 -9.26 7.91 -1.62
C LYS A 39 -10.41 7.16 -0.91
N ALA A 40 -10.84 6.01 -1.43
CA ALA A 40 -11.95 5.22 -0.88
C ALA A 40 -11.55 4.31 0.29
N GLY A 41 -10.25 4.07 0.48
CA GLY A 41 -9.74 3.10 1.45
C GLY A 41 -8.51 2.36 0.92
N LEU A 42 -8.23 1.22 1.53
CA LEU A 42 -7.10 0.35 1.20
C LEU A 42 -7.57 -0.87 0.40
N VAL A 43 -6.68 -1.42 -0.42
CA VAL A 43 -6.85 -2.72 -1.05
C VAL A 43 -5.61 -3.55 -0.78
N TRP A 44 -5.78 -4.65 -0.06
CA TRP A 44 -4.69 -5.59 0.22
C TRP A 44 -4.66 -6.70 -0.83
N CYS A 45 -3.54 -6.82 -1.53
CA CYS A 45 -3.31 -7.77 -2.59
C CYS A 45 -2.28 -8.81 -2.13
N LYS A 46 -2.73 -9.88 -1.47
CA LYS A 46 -1.83 -10.90 -0.91
C LYS A 46 -1.01 -11.59 -2.01
N GLY A 47 0.30 -11.65 -1.86
CA GLY A 47 1.22 -12.22 -2.84
C GLY A 47 1.05 -11.59 -4.22
N LYS A 48 0.70 -12.39 -5.23
CA LYS A 48 0.50 -11.93 -6.63
C LYS A 48 -0.96 -11.63 -6.99
N THR A 49 -1.79 -11.30 -5.99
CA THR A 49 -3.22 -11.03 -6.22
C THR A 49 -3.37 -9.72 -6.97
N SER A 50 -4.21 -9.68 -8.01
CA SER A 50 -4.47 -8.41 -8.71
C SER A 50 -5.36 -7.50 -7.86
N ARG A 51 -5.22 -6.19 -8.05
CA ARG A 51 -6.06 -5.17 -7.37
C ARG A 51 -7.57 -5.42 -7.46
N ALA A 52 -8.05 -5.97 -8.58
CA ALA A 52 -9.46 -6.28 -8.76
C ALA A 52 -9.97 -7.36 -7.78
N ASN A 53 -9.07 -8.26 -7.37
CA ASN A 53 -9.35 -9.41 -6.50
C ASN A 53 -8.82 -9.21 -5.06
N GLY A 54 -8.21 -8.06 -4.78
CA GLY A 54 -7.69 -7.75 -3.45
C GLY A 54 -8.79 -7.48 -2.43
N THR A 55 -8.44 -7.64 -1.16
CA THR A 55 -9.35 -7.37 -0.03
C THR A 55 -9.50 -5.87 0.15
N LYS A 56 -10.71 -5.36 -0.08
CA LYS A 56 -11.02 -3.93 0.10
C LYS A 56 -11.31 -3.63 1.57
N ILE A 57 -10.61 -2.66 2.12
CA ILE A 57 -10.74 -2.20 3.50
C ILE A 57 -11.11 -0.71 3.43
N LYS A 58 -12.29 -0.36 3.90
CA LYS A 58 -12.71 1.05 3.99
C LYS A 58 -11.95 1.76 5.11
N TRP A 59 -11.82 3.08 5.00
CA TRP A 59 -11.09 3.89 5.99
C TRP A 59 -11.67 3.80 7.40
N ASP A 60 -13.00 3.80 7.54
CA ASP A 60 -13.69 3.64 8.82
C ASP A 60 -13.25 2.35 9.54
N LYS A 61 -13.22 1.23 8.82
CA LYS A 61 -12.80 -0.07 9.36
C LYS A 61 -11.30 -0.14 9.66
N PHE A 62 -10.49 0.53 8.84
CA PHE A 62 -9.06 0.62 9.11
C PHE A 62 -8.78 1.44 10.38
N ILE A 63 -9.43 2.60 10.54
CA ILE A 63 -9.29 3.47 11.72
C ILE A 63 -9.73 2.72 12.97
N GLU A 64 -10.91 2.09 12.94
CA GLU A 64 -11.43 1.28 14.06
C GLU A 64 -10.44 0.19 14.49
N TRP A 65 -9.83 -0.51 13.53
CA TRP A 65 -8.81 -1.52 13.81
C TRP A 65 -7.55 -0.91 14.42
N ALA A 66 -7.07 0.22 13.87
CA ALA A 66 -5.83 0.86 14.28
C ALA A 66 -5.91 1.48 15.68
N GLU A 67 -7.06 2.10 16.02
CA GLU A 67 -7.31 2.65 17.36
C GLU A 67 -7.54 1.57 18.42
N GLY A 68 -7.88 0.35 18.00
CA GLY A 68 -8.05 -0.81 18.87
C GLY A 68 -6.76 -1.61 19.13
N GLN A 69 -5.60 -1.20 18.60
CA GLN A 69 -4.28 -1.77 18.92
C GLN A 69 -3.68 -1.11 20.16
#